data_AF-A0A6H1ZSP7-F1
#
_entry.id   AF-A0A6H1ZSP7-F1
#
_cell.length_a   1.000
_cell.length_b   1.000
_cell.length_c   1.000
_cell.angle_alpha   90.00
_cell.angle_beta   90.00
_cell.angle_gamma   90.00
#
_symmetry.space_group_name_H-M   'P 1'
#
loop_
_entity.id
_entity.type
_entity.pdbx_description
1 polymer ?
#
loop_
_entity_poly.entity_id
_entity_poly.type
_entity_poly.pdbx_seq_one_letter_code
_entity_poly.pdbx_strand_id
1 'polypeptide(L)' 'MEQPLSCPFCGAIPSVFPISPINDGNAWGQVGCVNPECSAKPHVNDGEEISDERGSDVYKEIAIKRWNTRY' A
#
# COMPACT_ATOMS: atom_id res chain seq x y z
N MET A 1 13.41 -3.99 -4.64
CA MET A 1 12.18 -3.30 -4.20
C MET A 1 11.77 -2.28 -5.25
N GLU A 2 10.64 -2.55 -5.90
CA GLU A 2 9.94 -1.60 -6.77
C GLU A 2 9.44 -0.40 -5.93
N GLN A 3 9.22 0.76 -6.56
CA GLN A 3 8.72 1.96 -5.87
C GLN A 3 7.28 2.24 -6.34
N PRO A 4 6.41 2.78 -5.47
CA PRO A 4 5.06 3.14 -5.88
C PRO A 4 5.08 4.35 -6.82
N LEU A 5 4.27 4.30 -7.88
CA LEU A 5 4.03 5.44 -8.75
C LEU A 5 3.38 6.60 -7.99
N SER A 6 3.54 7.83 -8.49
CA SER A 6 2.84 8.99 -7.93
C SER A 6 1.33 8.80 -7.86
N CYS A 7 0.70 9.42 -6.86
CA CYS A 7 -0.75 9.47 -6.74
C CYS A 7 -1.39 10.02 -8.02
N PRO A 8 -2.33 9.29 -8.65
CA PRO A 8 -2.91 9.71 -9.93
C PRO A 8 -3.81 10.94 -9.82
N PHE A 9 -4.19 11.36 -8.60
CA PHE A 9 -5.07 12.50 -8.37
C PHE A 9 -4.31 13.79 -8.03
N CYS A 10 -3.21 13.71 -7.28
CA CYS A 10 -2.48 14.89 -6.81
C CYS A 10 -0.98 14.90 -7.17
N GLY A 11 -0.46 13.84 -7.80
CA GLY A 11 0.95 13.73 -8.19
C GLY A 11 1.94 13.49 -7.04
N ALA A 12 1.49 13.56 -5.78
CA ALA A 12 2.34 13.32 -4.63
C ALA A 12 2.86 11.88 -4.59
N ILE A 13 4.08 11.70 -4.08
CA ILE A 13 4.65 10.38 -3.83
C ILE A 13 3.86 9.75 -2.67
N PRO A 14 3.21 8.59 -2.87
CA PRO A 14 2.50 7.91 -1.80
C PRO A 14 3.51 7.27 -0.83
N SER A 15 3.02 6.91 0.36
CA SER A 15 3.83 6.17 1.33
C SER A 15 3.45 4.71 1.36
N VAL A 16 4.43 3.88 1.70
CA VAL A 16 4.28 2.43 1.86
C VAL A 16 4.45 2.10 3.34
N PHE A 17 3.46 1.44 3.92
CA PHE A 17 3.45 1.11 5.33
C PHE A 17 3.20 -0.38 5.53
N PRO A 18 3.88 -1.03 6.50
CA PRO A 18 3.38 -2.27 7.04
C PRO A 18 2.09 -1.98 7.81
N ILE A 19 1.10 -2.84 7.66
CA ILE A 19 -0.13 -2.80 8.48
C ILE A 19 -0.25 -4.12 9.23
N SER A 20 -1.02 -4.10 10.33
CA SER A 20 -1.23 -5.29 11.14
C SER A 20 -2.63 -5.83 10.85
N PRO A 21 -2.78 -7.07 10.39
CA PRO A 21 -4.11 -7.64 10.15
C PRO A 21 -4.96 -7.69 11.42
N ILE A 22 -4.31 -7.81 12.58
CA ILE A 22 -5.02 -7.79 13.88
C ILE A 22 -5.77 -6.45 14.09
N ASN A 23 -5.25 -5.34 13.56
CA ASN A 23 -5.81 -4.00 13.75
C ASN A 23 -6.54 -3.48 12.51
N ASP A 24 -6.10 -3.84 11.29
CA ASP A 24 -6.47 -3.20 10.02
C ASP A 24 -7.17 -4.16 9.03
N GLY A 25 -7.46 -5.40 9.44
CA GLY A 25 -8.23 -6.37 8.64
C GLY A 25 -7.41 -7.51 8.06
N ASN A 26 -7.56 -7.80 6.77
CA ASN A 26 -6.96 -8.96 6.08
C ASN A 26 -5.79 -8.55 5.18
N ALA A 27 -4.86 -7.78 5.73
CA ALA A 27 -3.75 -7.20 4.98
C ALA A 27 -2.53 -6.95 5.88
N TRP A 28 -1.35 -7.03 5.29
CA TRP A 28 -0.06 -6.85 5.97
C TRP A 28 0.78 -5.70 5.37
N GLY A 29 0.37 -5.18 4.22
CA GLY A 29 1.01 -4.04 3.55
C GLY A 29 0.00 -3.10 2.91
N GLN A 30 0.29 -1.80 2.93
CA GLN A 30 -0.55 -0.78 2.32
C GLN A 30 0.30 0.25 1.58
N VAL A 31 -0.20 0.71 0.43
CA VAL A 31 0.24 1.95 -0.22
C VAL A 31 -0.89 2.96 -0.16
N GLY A 32 -0.59 4.18 0.29
CA GLY A 32 -1.59 5.23 0.45
C GLY A 32 -1.07 6.62 0.09
N CYS A 33 -1.94 7.43 -0.50
CA CYS A 33 -1.65 8.85 -0.69
C CYS A 33 -1.71 9.59 0.66
N VAL A 34 -0.57 10.09 1.11
CA VAL A 34 -0.43 10.82 2.39
C VAL A 34 -0.51 12.34 2.27
N ASN A 35 -0.69 12.87 1.05
CA ASN A 35 -0.87 14.30 0.84
C ASN A 35 -2.21 14.76 1.47
N PRO A 36 -2.20 15.64 2.50
CA PRO A 36 -3.43 16.08 3.17
C PRO A 36 -4.37 16.84 2.22
N GLU A 37 -3.82 17.50 1.20
CA GLU A 37 -4.57 18.27 0.19
C GLU A 37 -5.18 17.38 -0.91
N CYS A 38 -4.84 16.09 -0.95
CA CYS A 38 -5.40 15.18 -1.94
C CYS A 38 -6.82 14.77 -1.53
N SER A 39 -7.85 15.36 -2.14
CA SER A 39 -9.25 15.07 -1.80
C SER A 39 -9.63 13.59 -1.98
N ALA A 40 -9.02 12.89 -2.95
CA ALA A 40 -9.34 11.50 -3.25
C ALA A 40 -8.82 10.48 -2.20
N LYS A 41 -7.76 10.83 -1.45
CA LYS A 41 -7.08 9.98 -0.47
C LYS A 41 -7.05 8.46 -0.82
N PRO A 42 -6.62 8.08 -2.04
CA PRO A 42 -6.61 6.67 -2.44
C PRO A 42 -5.63 5.86 -1.60
N HIS A 43 -5.97 4.60 -1.37
CA HIS A 43 -5.09 3.60 -0.77
C HIS A 43 -5.38 2.22 -1.37
N VAL A 44 -4.42 1.31 -1.27
CA VAL A 44 -4.57 -0.10 -1.65
C VAL A 44 -3.85 -0.98 -0.65
N ASN A 45 -4.47 -2.11 -0.33
CA ASN A 45 -3.91 -3.13 0.54
C ASN A 45 -3.30 -4.25 -0.29
N ASP A 46 -2.28 -4.91 0.24
CA ASP A 46 -1.71 -6.14 -0.31
C ASP A 46 -2.74 -7.28 -0.39
N GLY A 47 -3.76 -7.26 0.46
CA GLY A 47 -4.91 -8.17 0.49
C GLY A 47 -4.54 -9.63 0.70
N GLU A 48 -3.42 -9.88 1.37
CA GLU A 48 -3.01 -11.20 1.83
C GLU A 48 -3.57 -11.44 3.24
N GLU A 49 -4.28 -12.56 3.43
CA GLU A 49 -4.93 -12.88 4.70
C GLU A 49 -3.98 -13.59 5.68
N ILE A 50 -2.88 -14.16 5.18
CA ILE A 50 -1.96 -15.02 5.93
C ILE A 50 -0.59 -14.35 6.02
N SER A 51 0.05 -14.46 7.20
CA SER A 51 1.45 -14.03 7.35
C SER A 51 2.38 -14.92 6.52
N ASP A 52 2.99 -14.36 5.49
CA ASP A 52 4.23 -14.82 4.87
C ASP A 52 5.42 -14.80 5.86
N GLU A 53 6.06 -15.96 5.98
CA GLU A 53 7.24 -16.20 6.81
C GLU A 53 8.46 -15.38 6.37
N ARG A 54 8.47 -14.86 5.13
CA ARG A 54 9.54 -14.02 4.58
C ARG A 54 9.52 -12.59 5.13
N GLY A 55 8.51 -12.21 5.91
CA GLY A 55 8.46 -10.96 6.66
C GLY A 55 7.85 -9.77 5.90
N SER A 56 7.87 -8.59 6.54
CA SER A 56 7.02 -7.45 6.16
C SER A 56 7.27 -6.86 4.76
N ASP A 57 8.43 -7.14 4.17
CA ASP A 57 8.83 -6.53 2.91
C ASP A 57 8.09 -7.15 1.71
N VAL A 58 7.66 -8.42 1.81
CA VAL A 58 6.87 -9.08 0.75
C VAL A 58 5.52 -8.37 0.55
N TYR A 59 4.83 -8.03 1.64
CA TYR A 59 3.53 -7.37 1.58
C TYR A 59 3.62 -5.95 1.03
N LYS A 60 4.69 -5.23 1.37
CA LYS A 60 4.97 -3.91 0.79
C LYS A 60 5.11 -4.01 -0.73
N GLU A 61 5.84 -5.02 -1.23
CA GLU A 61 6.00 -5.22 -2.67
C GLU A 61 4.67 -5.58 -3.37
N ILE A 62 3.81 -6.40 -2.75
CA ILE A 62 2.48 -6.73 -3.28
C ILE A 62 1.60 -5.48 -3.32
N ALA A 63 1.56 -4.70 -2.24
CA ALA A 63 0.80 -3.45 -2.19
C ALA A 63 1.30 -2.43 -3.23
N ILE A 64 2.61 -2.33 -3.44
CA ILE A 64 3.20 -1.48 -4.49
C ILE A 64 2.79 -1.95 -5.89
N LYS A 65 2.82 -3.26 -6.16
CA LYS A 65 2.39 -3.80 -7.46
C LYS A 65 0.94 -3.47 -7.76
N ARG A 66 0.04 -3.70 -6.79
CA ARG A 66 -1.38 -3.37 -6.91
C ARG A 66 -1.61 -1.88 -7.15
N TRP A 67 -0.88 -1.05 -6.41
CA TRP A 67 -0.91 0.40 -6.62
C TRP A 67 -0.48 0.79 -8.05
N ASN A 68 0.60 0.16 -8.54
CA ASN A 68 1.15 0.44 -9.87
C ASN A 68 0.26 -0.10 -11.00
N THR A 69 -0.51 -1.16 -10.77
CA THR A 69 -1.56 -1.66 -11.71
C THR A 69 -2.85 -0.85 -11.64
N ARG A 70 -2.87 0.19 -10.79
CA ARG A 70 -3.99 1.08 -10.45
C ARG A 70 -5.13 0.40 -9.70
N TYR A 71 -5.10 -0.92 -9.54
CA TYR A 71 -5.90 -1.77 -8.65
C TYR A 71 -5.16 -3.10 -8.45
#